data_AF-A0A7C0WS16-F1
#
_entry.id   AF-A0A7C0WS16-F1
#
_cell.length_a   1.000
_cell.length_b   1.000
_cell.length_c   1.000
_cell.angle_alpha   90.00
_cell.angle_beta   90.00
_cell.angle_gamma   90.00
#
_symmetry.space_group_name_H-M   'P 1'
#
loop_
_entity.id
_entity.type
_entity.pdbx_description
1 polymer ?
#
loop_
_entity_poly.entity_id
_entity_poly.type
_entity_poly.pdbx_seq_one_letter_code
_entity_poly.pdbx_strand_id
1 'polypeptide(L)'
;DLRKIPTSGGISVLLALFILYSAVAILEALGYQQLFPPITLLDWKALIVICFFGFFGLLDDFTDVGRITKVFLPFTFSLPLAIELHPNVVFLPFIGLVDFGVLYWLAIVPVYVMVTSNLVNMHSGFNGMAVGLSAIVIGFLLAKSIISGRDTIFMLTCMLGVLLGFLWYNRYPSRIFEGNVGALSMGAAIGAGIVANGFLVSGFVMLIPHVANFLMYIYWRIMRKLHPQDERWRAEKFGKVREDGTLEVPNPLTLKWLLPYHLKMTEKQVVLTMYLLTLVFCILGFFIDF
;
A
#
# COMPACT_ATOMS: atom_id res chain seq x y z
N ASP A 1 -27.18 9.62 -1.24
CA ASP A 1 -26.43 10.76 -0.67
C ASP A 1 -25.62 11.40 -1.79
N LEU A 2 -25.80 12.70 -2.08
CA LEU A 2 -25.14 13.43 -3.16
C LEU A 2 -24.00 14.34 -2.67
N ARG A 3 -23.57 14.19 -1.41
CA ARG A 3 -22.49 15.00 -0.83
C ARG A 3 -21.18 14.76 -1.59
N LYS A 4 -20.55 15.86 -2.04
CA LYS A 4 -19.19 15.82 -2.59
C LYS A 4 -18.19 15.69 -1.45
N ILE A 5 -17.33 14.68 -1.52
CA ILE A 5 -16.29 14.40 -0.52
C ILE A 5 -14.92 14.72 -1.16
N PRO A 6 -13.99 15.40 -0.47
CA PRO A 6 -12.65 15.67 -1.00
C PRO A 6 -11.90 14.38 -1.35
N THR A 7 -11.25 14.34 -2.52
CA THR A 7 -10.64 13.12 -3.08
C THR A 7 -9.12 13.04 -2.99
N SER A 8 -8.43 14.14 -2.68
CA SER A 8 -6.97 14.21 -2.64
C SER A 8 -6.42 14.22 -1.22
N GLY A 9 -7.04 13.47 -0.32
CA GLY A 9 -6.70 13.45 1.11
C GLY A 9 -5.29 12.95 1.41
N GLY A 10 -4.67 12.19 0.51
CA GLY A 10 -3.27 11.79 0.63
C GLY A 10 -2.28 12.95 0.76
N ILE A 11 -2.63 14.16 0.31
CA ILE A 11 -1.81 15.36 0.56
C ILE A 11 -1.65 15.59 2.08
N SER A 12 -2.71 15.39 2.85
CA SER A 12 -2.64 15.53 4.32
C SER A 12 -1.78 14.46 4.97
N VAL A 13 -1.73 13.25 4.39
CA VAL A 13 -0.84 12.16 4.84
C VAL A 13 0.62 12.58 4.66
N LEU A 14 0.99 13.09 3.48
CA LEU A 14 2.36 13.54 3.19
C LEU A 14 2.77 14.74 4.06
N LEU A 15 1.88 15.71 4.23
CA LEU A 15 2.13 16.87 5.11
C LEU A 15 2.33 16.44 6.56
N ALA A 16 1.52 15.51 7.06
CA ALA A 16 1.68 15.00 8.42
C ALA A 16 3.00 14.24 8.60
N LEU A 17 3.43 13.43 7.63
CA LEU A 17 4.75 12.80 7.65
C LEU A 17 5.86 13.86 7.70
N PHE A 18 5.80 14.88 6.85
CA PHE A 18 6.81 15.94 6.84
C PHE A 18 6.89 16.68 8.18
N ILE A 19 5.75 16.97 8.80
CA ILE A 19 5.67 17.59 10.13
C ILE A 19 6.31 16.68 11.19
N LEU A 20 6.01 15.38 11.19
CA LEU A 20 6.56 14.44 12.17
C LEU A 20 8.09 14.30 12.04
N TYR A 21 8.60 14.12 10.82
CA TYR A 21 10.04 14.06 10.57
C TYR A 21 10.74 15.36 10.97
N SER A 22 10.18 16.51 10.61
CA SER A 22 10.74 17.83 10.96
C SER A 22 10.72 18.06 12.47
N ALA A 23 9.64 17.70 13.16
CA ALA A 23 9.53 17.84 14.60
C ALA A 23 10.61 17.02 15.33
N VAL A 24 10.81 15.76 14.93
CA VAL A 24 11.82 14.91 15.57
C VAL A 24 13.24 15.36 15.23
N ALA A 25 13.51 15.76 13.98
CA ALA A 25 14.80 16.32 13.61
C ALA A 25 15.14 17.59 14.41
N ILE A 26 14.15 18.46 14.68
CA ILE A 26 14.33 19.63 15.55
C ILE A 26 14.62 19.20 16.99
N LEU A 27 13.88 18.22 17.53
CA LEU A 27 14.09 17.72 18.88
C LEU A 27 15.48 17.07 19.05
N GLU A 28 15.96 16.32 18.06
CA GLU A 28 17.32 15.81 18.02
C GLU A 28 18.35 16.95 18.02
N ALA A 29 18.16 17.98 17.18
CA ALA A 29 19.04 19.15 17.15
C ALA A 29 19.06 19.94 18.48
N LEU A 30 17.98 19.87 19.26
CA LEU A 30 17.87 20.46 20.60
C LEU A 30 18.41 19.56 21.73
N GLY A 31 18.95 18.38 21.41
CA GLY A 31 19.55 17.48 22.40
C GLY A 31 18.58 16.46 23.03
N TYR A 32 17.37 16.30 22.49
CA TYR A 32 16.36 15.36 22.99
C TYR A 32 16.37 14.01 22.26
N GLN A 33 17.48 13.61 21.65
CA GLN A 33 17.58 12.35 20.89
C GLN A 33 17.28 11.08 21.73
N GLN A 34 17.31 11.16 23.07
CA GLN A 34 16.99 10.02 23.94
C GLN A 34 15.48 9.73 24.05
N LEU A 35 14.62 10.64 23.59
CA LEU A 35 13.16 10.48 23.69
C LEU A 35 12.56 9.62 22.57
N PHE A 36 13.28 9.41 21.46
CA PHE A 36 12.77 8.74 20.27
C PHE A 36 13.84 7.82 19.66
N PRO A 37 13.44 6.80 18.89
CA PRO A 37 14.39 6.07 18.05
C PRO A 37 15.11 7.03 17.09
N PRO A 38 16.42 6.86 16.87
CA PRO A 38 17.15 7.71 15.94
C PRO A 38 16.61 7.55 14.52
N ILE A 39 16.49 8.66 13.79
CA ILE A 39 16.09 8.61 12.38
C ILE A 39 17.27 8.06 11.57
N THR A 40 17.13 6.88 10.99
CA THR A 40 18.19 6.25 10.20
C THR A 40 18.31 6.86 8.80
N LEU A 41 19.42 6.62 8.10
CA LEU A 41 19.56 7.00 6.69
C LEU A 41 18.45 6.36 5.83
N LEU A 42 18.09 5.10 6.12
CA LEU A 42 17.02 4.39 5.43
C LEU A 42 15.65 5.04 5.65
N ASP A 43 15.38 5.59 6.85
CA ASP A 43 14.15 6.35 7.12
C ASP A 43 14.02 7.58 6.23
N TRP A 44 15.12 8.31 6.03
CA TRP A 44 15.16 9.47 5.13
C TRP A 44 14.99 9.08 3.67
N LYS A 45 15.68 8.03 3.21
CA LYS A 45 15.51 7.54 1.83
C LYS A 45 14.10 7.04 1.58
N ALA A 46 13.52 6.31 2.53
CA ALA A 46 12.13 5.87 2.45
C ALA A 46 11.16 7.05 2.34
N LEU A 47 11.36 8.12 3.13
CA LEU A 47 10.54 9.34 3.01
C LEU A 47 10.63 9.96 1.61
N ILE A 48 11.83 10.04 1.03
CA ILE A 48 12.01 10.55 -0.34
C ILE A 48 11.21 9.70 -1.35
N VAL A 49 11.30 8.37 -1.25
CA VAL A 49 10.55 7.45 -2.11
C VAL A 49 9.03 7.66 -1.93
N ILE A 50 8.54 7.72 -0.70
CA ILE A 50 7.11 7.95 -0.39
C ILE A 50 6.64 9.27 -1.00
N CYS A 51 7.43 10.34 -0.88
CA CYS A 51 7.13 11.64 -1.46
C CYS A 51 7.10 11.60 -3.00
N PHE A 52 8.03 10.91 -3.66
CA PHE A 52 8.00 10.76 -5.12
C PHE A 52 6.75 10.03 -5.61
N PHE A 53 6.37 8.92 -4.96
CA PHE A 53 5.14 8.21 -5.31
C PHE A 53 3.88 9.04 -5.01
N GLY A 54 3.85 9.76 -3.90
CA GLY A 54 2.75 10.65 -3.55
C GLY A 54 2.59 11.81 -4.53
N PHE A 55 3.69 12.47 -4.90
CA PHE A 55 3.70 13.54 -5.90
C PHE A 55 3.30 13.01 -7.29
N PHE A 56 3.76 11.82 -7.67
CA PHE A 56 3.32 11.19 -8.91
C PHE A 56 1.82 10.89 -8.90
N GLY A 57 1.26 10.44 -7.76
CA GLY A 57 -0.18 10.29 -7.61
C GLY A 57 -0.94 11.61 -7.75
N LEU A 58 -0.36 12.72 -7.28
CA LEU A 58 -0.93 14.05 -7.45
C LEU A 58 -0.93 14.46 -8.93
N LEU A 59 0.18 14.21 -9.63
CA LEU A 59 0.28 14.47 -11.08
C LEU A 59 -0.73 13.61 -11.85
N ASP A 60 -0.90 12.34 -11.52
CA ASP A 60 -1.84 11.44 -12.20
C ASP A 60 -3.32 11.85 -11.96
N ASP A 61 -3.62 12.48 -10.82
CA ASP A 61 -4.95 13.02 -10.56
C ASP A 61 -5.26 14.26 -11.41
N PHE A 62 -4.25 15.05 -11.79
CA PHE A 62 -4.42 16.30 -12.54
C PHE A 62 -4.09 16.21 -14.03
N THR A 63 -3.35 15.18 -14.46
CA THR A 63 -2.84 15.06 -15.84
C THR A 63 -2.91 13.62 -16.35
N ASP A 64 -3.16 13.44 -17.64
CA ASP A 64 -3.01 12.12 -18.28
C ASP A 64 -1.54 11.87 -18.61
N VAL A 65 -0.82 11.25 -17.66
CA VAL A 65 0.63 10.97 -17.77
C VAL A 65 0.97 9.84 -18.77
N GLY A 66 -0.02 9.11 -19.29
CA GLY A 66 0.20 8.02 -20.24
C GLY A 66 0.72 6.71 -19.62
N ARG A 67 0.43 5.57 -20.28
CA ARG A 67 0.63 4.23 -19.70
C ARG A 67 2.10 3.85 -19.46
N ILE A 68 3.01 4.25 -20.35
CA ILE A 68 4.44 3.93 -20.22
C ILE A 68 5.03 4.67 -19.02
N THR A 69 4.72 5.96 -18.89
CA THR A 69 5.15 6.81 -17.78
C THR A 69 4.67 6.29 -16.43
N LYS A 70 3.44 5.77 -16.36
CA LYS A 70 2.87 5.11 -15.16
C LYS A 70 3.62 3.87 -14.68
N VAL A 71 4.51 3.32 -15.50
CA VAL A 71 5.37 2.20 -15.12
C VAL A 71 6.82 2.68 -14.96
N PHE A 72 7.33 3.42 -15.94
CA PHE A 72 8.74 3.82 -15.97
C PHE A 72 9.14 4.79 -14.85
N LEU A 73 8.34 5.83 -14.57
CA LEU A 73 8.71 6.78 -13.53
C LEU A 73 8.64 6.15 -12.13
N PRO A 74 7.56 5.45 -11.74
CA PRO A 74 7.51 4.72 -10.47
C PRO A 74 8.68 3.76 -10.23
N PHE A 75 9.16 3.08 -11.28
CA PHE A 75 10.36 2.25 -11.19
C PHE A 75 11.58 3.06 -10.72
N THR A 76 11.81 4.24 -11.29
CA THR A 76 12.99 5.06 -10.93
C THR A 76 12.90 5.70 -9.54
N PHE A 77 11.70 5.88 -8.98
CA PHE A 77 11.53 6.59 -7.72
C PHE A 77 12.15 5.88 -6.53
N SER A 78 12.33 4.56 -6.60
CA SER A 78 12.91 3.77 -5.50
C SER A 78 14.43 3.72 -5.52
N LEU A 79 15.10 4.25 -6.55
CA LEU A 79 16.56 4.25 -6.66
C LEU A 79 17.28 4.91 -5.46
N PRO A 80 16.80 6.04 -4.88
CA PRO A 80 17.46 6.65 -3.71
C PRO A 80 17.53 5.73 -2.48
N LEU A 81 16.55 4.83 -2.32
CA LEU A 81 16.55 3.80 -1.28
C LEU A 81 17.39 2.60 -1.71
N ALA A 82 17.24 2.16 -2.96
CA ALA A 82 17.88 0.95 -3.45
C ALA A 82 19.41 0.97 -3.33
N ILE A 83 20.03 2.12 -3.62
CA ILE A 83 21.50 2.27 -3.55
C ILE A 83 22.08 2.14 -2.13
N GLU A 84 21.27 2.28 -1.08
CA GLU A 84 21.73 2.15 0.31
C GLU A 84 21.59 0.71 0.85
N LEU A 85 20.94 -0.19 0.10
CA LEU A 85 20.67 -1.55 0.57
C LEU A 85 21.85 -2.47 0.25
N HIS A 86 22.69 -2.68 1.27
CA HIS A 86 23.78 -3.67 1.28
C HIS A 86 23.68 -4.49 2.58
N PRO A 87 23.66 -5.84 2.56
CA PRO A 87 23.97 -6.76 1.46
C PRO A 87 22.75 -7.26 0.67
N ASN A 88 22.99 -7.75 -0.55
CA ASN A 88 22.00 -8.18 -1.55
C ASN A 88 21.53 -9.64 -1.37
N VAL A 89 21.66 -10.18 -0.16
CA VAL A 89 21.35 -11.59 0.13
C VAL A 89 19.93 -11.70 0.67
N VAL A 90 19.12 -12.50 0.00
CA VAL A 90 17.71 -12.74 0.35
C VAL A 90 17.54 -14.21 0.68
N PHE A 91 16.83 -14.50 1.75
CA PHE A 91 16.41 -15.86 2.03
C PHE A 91 15.18 -16.20 1.18
N LEU A 92 15.25 -17.30 0.43
CA LEU A 92 14.14 -17.83 -0.34
C LEU A 92 13.71 -19.18 0.26
N PRO A 93 12.40 -19.38 0.51
CA PRO A 93 11.89 -20.67 0.96
C PRO A 93 12.31 -21.79 0.01
N PHE A 94 12.69 -22.93 0.58
CA PHE A 94 13.15 -24.13 -0.13
C PHE A 94 14.48 -24.02 -0.90
N ILE A 95 15.01 -22.81 -1.11
CA ILE A 95 16.27 -22.57 -1.83
C ILE A 95 17.40 -22.21 -0.85
N GLY A 96 17.11 -21.37 0.16
CA GLY A 96 18.10 -20.84 1.09
C GLY A 96 18.53 -19.41 0.76
N LEU A 97 19.72 -19.02 1.22
CA LEU A 97 20.26 -17.68 0.99
C LEU A 97 20.74 -17.54 -0.46
N VAL A 98 20.23 -16.54 -1.16
CA VAL A 98 20.61 -16.20 -2.53
C VAL A 98 21.15 -14.77 -2.57
N ASP A 99 22.37 -14.63 -3.06
CA ASP A 99 22.96 -13.32 -3.35
C ASP A 99 22.52 -12.84 -4.73
N PHE A 100 21.70 -11.80 -4.74
CA PHE A 100 21.23 -11.17 -5.96
C PHE A 100 22.19 -10.11 -6.51
N GLY A 101 23.24 -9.74 -5.76
CA GLY A 101 24.21 -8.73 -6.16
C GLY A 101 23.56 -7.46 -6.67
N VAL A 102 24.05 -6.97 -7.81
CA VAL A 102 23.57 -5.73 -8.45
C VAL A 102 22.09 -5.81 -8.85
N LEU A 103 21.56 -6.99 -9.13
CA LEU A 103 20.16 -7.17 -9.52
C LEU A 103 19.19 -6.77 -8.38
N TYR A 104 19.62 -6.89 -7.13
CA TYR A 104 18.79 -6.54 -5.98
C TYR A 104 18.38 -5.07 -6.02
N TRP A 105 19.36 -4.17 -6.09
CA TRP A 105 19.08 -2.73 -6.05
C TRP A 105 18.69 -2.14 -7.41
N LEU A 106 19.18 -2.69 -8.54
CA LEU A 106 18.78 -2.18 -9.87
C LEU A 106 17.40 -2.65 -10.33
N ALA A 107 16.92 -3.81 -9.86
CA ALA A 107 15.66 -4.38 -10.33
C ALA A 107 14.71 -4.75 -9.21
N ILE A 108 15.13 -5.59 -8.25
CA ILE A 108 14.22 -6.14 -7.24
C ILE A 108 13.59 -5.03 -6.42
N VAL A 109 14.39 -4.12 -5.87
CA VAL A 109 13.91 -3.01 -5.03
C VAL A 109 12.95 -2.08 -5.82
N PRO A 110 13.35 -1.49 -6.97
CA PRO A 110 12.44 -0.74 -7.84
C PRO A 110 11.13 -1.43 -8.18
N VAL A 111 11.19 -2.69 -8.63
CA VAL A 111 10.02 -3.45 -9.03
C VAL A 111 9.11 -3.71 -7.84
N TYR A 112 9.67 -4.12 -6.70
CA TYR A 112 8.90 -4.49 -5.53
C TYR A 112 8.11 -3.29 -4.99
N VAL A 113 8.76 -2.14 -4.84
CA VAL A 113 8.11 -0.93 -4.33
C VAL A 113 7.06 -0.44 -5.33
N MET A 114 7.38 -0.36 -6.62
CA MET A 114 6.43 0.03 -7.67
C MET A 114 5.20 -0.89 -7.71
N VAL A 115 5.40 -2.21 -7.66
CA VAL A 115 4.31 -3.19 -7.67
C VAL A 115 3.47 -3.00 -6.42
N THR A 116 4.07 -2.88 -5.24
CA THR A 116 3.34 -2.68 -3.98
C THR A 116 2.48 -1.41 -4.01
N SER A 117 3.02 -0.28 -4.48
CA SER A 117 2.26 0.97 -4.68
C SER A 117 1.03 0.77 -5.57
N ASN A 118 1.19 0.07 -6.70
CA ASN A 118 0.08 -0.19 -7.61
C ASN A 118 -0.94 -1.18 -7.03
N LEU A 119 -0.48 -2.20 -6.31
CA LEU A 119 -1.34 -3.18 -5.63
C LEU A 119 -2.25 -2.50 -4.60
N VAL A 120 -1.70 -1.61 -3.77
CA VAL A 120 -2.48 -0.83 -2.80
C VAL A 120 -3.47 0.10 -3.51
N ASN A 121 -3.05 0.79 -4.57
CA ASN A 121 -3.93 1.66 -5.35
C ASN A 121 -5.12 0.90 -5.97
N MET A 122 -4.88 -0.31 -6.49
CA MET A 122 -5.92 -1.13 -7.11
C MET A 122 -6.83 -1.83 -6.10
N HIS A 123 -6.37 -2.02 -4.86
CA HIS A 123 -7.16 -2.59 -3.76
C HIS A 123 -7.88 -1.51 -2.92
N SER A 124 -8.28 -0.43 -3.57
CA SER A 124 -9.07 0.66 -2.99
C SER A 124 -10.55 0.58 -3.41
N GLY A 125 -11.37 1.58 -3.07
CA GLY A 125 -12.71 1.80 -3.64
C GLY A 125 -13.90 1.58 -2.71
N PHE A 126 -13.67 1.20 -1.46
CA PHE A 126 -14.65 1.30 -0.38
C PHE A 126 -14.08 2.20 0.74
N ASN A 127 -14.97 2.87 1.47
CA ASN A 127 -14.68 3.77 2.58
C ASN A 127 -13.82 3.07 3.64
N GLY A 128 -12.60 3.56 3.87
CA GLY A 128 -11.67 2.98 4.85
C GLY A 128 -10.82 1.83 4.32
N MET A 129 -11.08 1.30 3.13
CA MET A 129 -10.47 0.05 2.66
C MET A 129 -8.95 0.18 2.49
N ALA A 130 -8.48 1.01 1.57
CA ALA A 130 -7.05 1.10 1.27
C ALA A 130 -6.24 1.54 2.49
N VAL A 131 -6.74 2.54 3.23
CA VAL A 131 -6.08 3.08 4.43
C VAL A 131 -6.01 2.04 5.55
N GLY A 132 -7.10 1.33 5.83
CA GLY A 132 -7.12 0.33 6.90
C GLY A 132 -6.31 -0.91 6.57
N LEU A 133 -6.38 -1.40 5.31
CA LEU A 133 -5.52 -2.50 4.86
C LEU A 133 -4.03 -2.12 4.97
N SER A 134 -3.69 -0.90 4.57
CA SER A 134 -2.32 -0.39 4.68
C SER A 134 -1.88 -0.25 6.14
N ALA A 135 -2.75 0.25 7.03
CA ALA A 135 -2.46 0.36 8.45
C ALA A 135 -2.22 -1.00 9.11
N ILE A 136 -2.98 -2.05 8.73
CA ILE A 136 -2.73 -3.42 9.19
C ILE A 136 -1.36 -3.90 8.74
N VAL A 137 -1.05 -3.82 7.44
CA VAL A 137 0.24 -4.28 6.89
C VAL A 137 1.41 -3.52 7.53
N ILE A 138 1.33 -2.19 7.62
CA ILE A 138 2.37 -1.36 8.25
C ILE A 138 2.53 -1.68 9.73
N GLY A 139 1.45 -1.93 10.46
CA GLY A 139 1.51 -2.33 11.86
C GLY A 139 2.28 -3.64 12.07
N PHE A 140 2.05 -4.64 11.21
CA PHE A 140 2.79 -5.90 11.25
C PHE A 140 4.25 -5.75 10.81
N LEU A 141 4.53 -4.92 9.79
CA LEU A 141 5.89 -4.60 9.39
C LEU A 141 6.65 -3.89 10.52
N LEU A 142 6.03 -2.91 11.17
CA LEU A 142 6.61 -2.19 12.31
C LEU A 142 6.94 -3.15 13.45
N ALA A 143 5.99 -3.99 13.85
CA ALA A 143 6.21 -4.98 14.91
C ALA A 143 7.35 -5.95 14.54
N LYS A 144 7.39 -6.41 13.29
CA LYS A 144 8.44 -7.32 12.81
C LYS A 144 9.81 -6.64 12.79
N SER A 145 9.90 -5.39 12.34
CA SER A 145 11.14 -4.60 12.35
C SER A 145 11.68 -4.41 13.77
N ILE A 146 10.81 -4.08 14.73
CA ILE A 146 11.19 -3.93 16.15
C ILE A 146 11.75 -5.25 16.70
N ILE A 147 11.04 -6.37 16.52
CA ILE A 147 11.45 -7.68 17.06
C ILE A 147 12.73 -8.19 16.40
N SER A 148 12.89 -7.92 15.10
CA SER A 148 14.05 -8.36 14.33
C SER A 148 15.25 -7.40 14.44
N GLY A 149 15.13 -6.29 15.18
CA GLY A 149 16.16 -5.27 15.30
C GLY A 149 16.57 -4.64 13.96
N ARG A 150 15.59 -4.44 13.06
CA ARG A 150 15.80 -3.86 11.73
C ARG A 150 15.51 -2.35 11.71
N ASP A 151 15.93 -1.68 10.65
CA ASP A 151 15.79 -0.24 10.46
C ASP A 151 14.36 0.19 10.10
N THR A 152 14.18 1.43 9.64
CA THR A 152 12.90 2.02 9.18
C THR A 152 11.76 2.07 10.20
N ILE A 153 12.05 1.77 11.47
CA ILE A 153 11.08 1.77 12.57
C ILE A 153 10.43 3.15 12.68
N PHE A 154 11.21 4.22 12.51
CA PHE A 154 10.70 5.58 12.59
C PHE A 154 9.70 5.87 11.46
N MET A 155 10.05 5.58 10.21
CA MET A 155 9.19 5.72 9.03
C MET A 155 7.87 4.96 9.19
N LEU A 156 7.95 3.69 9.60
CA LEU A 156 6.77 2.84 9.79
C LEU A 156 5.89 3.35 10.95
N THR A 157 6.50 3.84 12.03
CA THR A 157 5.77 4.42 13.18
C THR A 157 5.02 5.69 12.77
N CYS A 158 5.70 6.64 12.12
CA CYS A 158 5.08 7.86 11.64
C CYS A 158 3.95 7.55 10.66
N MET A 159 4.20 6.66 9.70
CA MET A 159 3.19 6.30 8.71
C MET A 159 1.97 5.63 9.35
N LEU A 160 2.16 4.68 10.27
CA LEU A 160 1.05 4.08 11.00
C LEU A 160 0.22 5.12 11.76
N GLY A 161 0.88 6.02 12.50
CA GLY A 161 0.20 7.08 13.25
C GLY A 161 -0.64 8.00 12.34
N VAL A 162 -0.06 8.42 11.20
CA VAL A 162 -0.76 9.23 10.20
C VAL A 162 -1.94 8.48 9.60
N LEU A 163 -1.79 7.20 9.26
CA LEU A 163 -2.88 6.40 8.69
C LEU A 163 -4.02 6.18 9.70
N LEU A 164 -3.71 5.93 10.97
CA LEU A 164 -4.75 5.80 12.01
C LEU A 164 -5.51 7.11 12.21
N GLY A 165 -4.82 8.26 12.19
CA GLY A 165 -5.45 9.57 12.22
C GLY A 165 -6.33 9.83 10.98
N PHE A 166 -5.82 9.51 9.79
CA PHE A 166 -6.56 9.66 8.53
C PHE A 166 -7.77 8.73 8.44
N LEU A 167 -7.64 7.48 8.90
CA LEU A 167 -8.69 6.47 8.92
C LEU A 167 -9.91 6.91 9.73
N TRP A 168 -9.73 7.72 10.78
CA TRP A 168 -10.85 8.30 11.52
C TRP A 168 -11.80 9.14 10.64
N TYR A 169 -11.26 9.78 9.61
CA TYR A 169 -12.01 10.58 8.64
C TYR A 169 -12.40 9.79 7.38
N ASN A 170 -11.61 8.76 7.02
CA ASN A 170 -11.82 7.94 5.83
C ASN A 170 -12.69 6.69 6.08
N ARG A 171 -12.92 6.27 7.32
CA ARG A 171 -13.84 5.15 7.63
C ARG A 171 -15.28 5.49 7.25
N TYR A 172 -16.08 4.46 6.97
CA TYR A 172 -17.49 4.63 6.60
C TYR A 172 -18.31 5.37 7.68
N PRO A 173 -19.11 6.39 7.32
CA PRO A 173 -19.18 7.06 6.02
C PRO A 173 -18.01 8.05 5.85
N SER A 174 -17.27 7.97 4.73
CA SER A 174 -16.07 8.81 4.55
C SER A 174 -16.39 10.29 4.53
N ARG A 175 -15.48 11.07 5.11
CA ARG A 175 -15.42 12.53 5.01
C ARG A 175 -14.26 13.02 4.15
N ILE A 176 -13.34 12.13 3.80
CA ILE A 176 -12.19 12.37 2.93
C ILE A 176 -11.75 11.06 2.28
N PHE A 177 -11.40 11.09 0.99
CA PHE A 177 -10.77 9.96 0.30
C PHE A 177 -9.28 10.21 0.13
N GLU A 178 -8.50 9.13 0.17
CA GLU A 178 -7.05 9.12 0.06
C GLU A 178 -6.54 9.57 -1.33
N GLY A 179 -7.28 9.24 -2.38
CA GLY A 179 -6.89 9.50 -3.77
C GLY A 179 -5.64 8.73 -4.20
N ASN A 180 -5.17 8.97 -5.43
CA ASN A 180 -3.94 8.33 -5.92
C ASN A 180 -2.72 8.75 -5.09
N VAL A 181 -2.68 10.01 -4.63
CA VAL A 181 -1.65 10.52 -3.71
C VAL A 181 -1.48 9.61 -2.50
N GLY A 182 -2.60 9.32 -1.81
CA GLY A 182 -2.58 8.51 -0.60
C GLY A 182 -2.28 7.05 -0.91
N ALA A 183 -2.94 6.47 -1.89
CA ALA A 183 -2.78 5.04 -2.16
C ALA A 183 -1.37 4.67 -2.67
N LEU A 184 -0.78 5.49 -3.55
CA LEU A 184 0.59 5.26 -4.04
C LEU A 184 1.64 5.51 -2.96
N SER A 185 1.47 6.54 -2.13
CA SER A 185 2.41 6.80 -1.01
C SER A 185 2.31 5.73 0.09
N MET A 186 1.11 5.21 0.40
CA MET A 186 0.91 4.09 1.32
C MET A 186 1.59 2.82 0.84
N GLY A 187 1.38 2.43 -0.43
CA GLY A 187 2.04 1.25 -0.96
C GLY A 187 3.55 1.44 -1.15
N ALA A 188 4.02 2.66 -1.39
CA ALA A 188 5.45 2.97 -1.40
C ALA A 188 6.07 2.79 0.00
N ALA A 189 5.38 3.23 1.06
CA ALA A 189 5.82 3.03 2.44
C ALA A 189 5.90 1.54 2.81
N ILE A 190 4.88 0.76 2.43
CA ILE A 190 4.87 -0.70 2.63
C ILE A 190 6.02 -1.35 1.87
N GLY A 191 6.17 -1.04 0.59
CA GLY A 191 7.23 -1.59 -0.26
C GLY A 191 8.62 -1.23 0.27
N ALA A 192 8.83 0.04 0.64
CA ALA A 192 10.09 0.53 1.22
C ALA A 192 10.41 -0.17 2.55
N GLY A 193 9.43 -0.32 3.44
CA GLY A 193 9.59 -1.07 4.69
C GLY A 193 9.94 -2.54 4.44
N ILE A 194 9.34 -3.18 3.44
CA ILE A 194 9.66 -4.58 3.12
C ILE A 194 11.10 -4.72 2.61
N VAL A 195 11.48 -3.95 1.60
CA VAL A 195 12.79 -4.09 0.95
C VAL A 195 13.94 -3.63 1.87
N ALA A 196 13.72 -2.59 2.68
CA ALA A 196 14.74 -2.05 3.57
C ALA A 196 15.07 -3.00 4.73
N ASN A 197 14.08 -3.78 5.19
CA ASN A 197 14.26 -4.73 6.28
C ASN A 197 14.58 -6.16 5.79
N GLY A 198 14.66 -6.38 4.48
CA GLY A 198 14.91 -7.69 3.87
C GLY A 198 13.73 -8.66 3.96
N PHE A 199 12.51 -8.16 4.19
CA PHE A 199 11.32 -8.98 4.44
C PHE A 199 10.58 -9.39 3.16
N LEU A 200 11.28 -9.66 2.05
CA LEU A 200 10.63 -9.82 0.74
C LEU A 200 9.55 -10.91 0.72
N VAL A 201 9.86 -12.06 1.32
CA VAL A 201 8.97 -13.22 1.39
C VAL A 201 7.83 -12.97 2.37
N SER A 202 8.18 -12.52 3.58
CA SER A 202 7.22 -12.10 4.61
C SER A 202 6.21 -11.11 4.03
N GLY A 203 6.69 -10.02 3.44
CA GLY A 203 5.90 -8.96 2.82
C GLY A 203 5.05 -9.44 1.65
N PHE A 204 5.56 -10.36 0.81
CA PHE A 204 4.77 -10.94 -0.27
C PHE A 204 3.57 -11.71 0.30
N VAL A 205 3.78 -12.50 1.36
CA VAL A 205 2.70 -13.23 2.03
C VAL A 205 1.68 -12.28 2.64
N MET A 206 2.13 -11.21 3.33
CA MET A 206 1.22 -10.18 3.87
C MET A 206 0.38 -9.50 2.77
N LEU A 207 0.93 -9.37 1.57
CA LEU A 207 0.29 -8.73 0.42
C LEU A 207 -0.55 -9.66 -0.45
N ILE A 208 -0.67 -10.96 -0.13
CA ILE A 208 -1.47 -11.93 -0.90
C ILE A 208 -2.88 -11.42 -1.22
N PRO A 209 -3.65 -10.80 -0.30
CA PRO A 209 -4.96 -10.26 -0.64
C PRO A 209 -4.92 -9.18 -1.74
N HIS A 210 -3.88 -8.33 -1.74
CA HIS A 210 -3.69 -7.31 -2.77
C HIS A 210 -3.29 -7.92 -4.11
N VAL A 211 -2.38 -8.91 -4.07
CA VAL A 211 -1.98 -9.69 -5.26
C VAL A 211 -3.18 -10.42 -5.85
N ALA A 212 -4.00 -11.07 -5.04
CA ALA A 212 -5.21 -11.77 -5.48
C ALA A 212 -6.19 -10.79 -6.14
N ASN A 213 -6.46 -9.63 -5.52
CA ASN A 213 -7.28 -8.58 -6.13
C ASN A 213 -6.75 -8.14 -7.50
N PHE A 214 -5.44 -7.94 -7.62
CA PHE A 214 -4.78 -7.59 -8.87
C PHE A 214 -4.92 -8.68 -9.94
N LEU A 215 -4.64 -9.94 -9.60
CA LEU A 215 -4.74 -11.05 -10.55
C LEU A 215 -6.18 -11.25 -11.05
N MET A 216 -7.17 -11.11 -10.18
CA MET A 216 -8.58 -11.15 -10.56
C MET A 216 -8.94 -10.02 -11.53
N TYR A 217 -8.45 -8.80 -11.27
CA TYR A 217 -8.61 -7.67 -12.19
C TYR A 217 -7.94 -7.92 -13.56
N ILE A 218 -6.73 -8.49 -13.57
CA ILE A 218 -6.03 -8.82 -14.82
C ILE A 218 -6.81 -9.87 -15.61
N TYR A 219 -7.29 -10.91 -14.94
CA TYR A 219 -8.15 -11.93 -15.55
C TYR A 219 -9.39 -11.30 -16.19
N TRP A 220 -10.10 -10.43 -15.46
CA TRP A 220 -11.25 -9.69 -16.02
C TRP A 220 -10.89 -8.89 -17.26
N ARG A 221 -9.76 -8.18 -17.22
CA ARG A 221 -9.28 -7.37 -18.34
C ARG A 221 -8.92 -8.19 -19.58
N ILE A 222 -8.34 -9.37 -19.39
CA ILE A 222 -8.00 -10.30 -20.48
C ILE A 222 -9.30 -10.85 -21.08
N MET A 223 -10.21 -11.36 -20.26
CA MET A 223 -11.47 -11.94 -20.72
C MET A 223 -12.33 -10.92 -21.48
N ARG A 224 -12.38 -9.67 -21.03
CA ARG A 224 -13.03 -8.59 -21.77
C ARG A 224 -12.43 -8.35 -23.16
N LYS A 225 -11.11 -8.48 -23.30
CA LYS A 225 -10.43 -8.30 -24.59
C LYS A 225 -10.69 -9.48 -25.52
N LEU A 226 -10.75 -10.70 -24.98
CA LEU A 226 -11.00 -11.92 -25.75
C LEU A 226 -12.49 -12.07 -26.15
N HIS A 227 -13.41 -11.62 -25.31
CA HIS A 227 -14.86 -11.75 -25.49
C HIS A 227 -15.58 -10.40 -25.41
N PRO A 228 -15.34 -9.46 -26.35
CA PRO A 228 -15.86 -8.10 -26.27
C PRO A 228 -17.39 -8.00 -26.37
N GLN A 229 -18.05 -9.00 -26.97
CA GLN A 229 -19.51 -9.05 -27.14
C GLN A 229 -20.24 -9.74 -25.97
N ASP A 230 -19.52 -10.43 -25.08
CA ASP A 230 -20.13 -11.13 -23.95
C ASP A 230 -20.33 -10.15 -22.78
N GLU A 231 -21.60 -9.90 -22.46
CA GLU A 231 -22.00 -8.90 -21.47
C GLU A 231 -21.43 -9.18 -20.07
N ARG A 232 -21.10 -10.43 -19.75
CA ARG A 232 -20.49 -10.83 -18.47
C ARG A 232 -19.16 -10.13 -18.19
N TRP A 233 -18.45 -9.70 -19.24
CA TRP A 233 -17.14 -9.05 -19.13
C TRP A 233 -17.20 -7.53 -19.34
N ARG A 234 -18.40 -6.94 -19.37
CA ARG A 234 -18.55 -5.48 -19.47
C ARG A 234 -17.88 -4.78 -18.29
N ALA A 235 -17.26 -3.64 -18.59
CA ALA A 235 -16.54 -2.84 -17.63
C ALA A 235 -17.50 -1.96 -16.82
N GLU A 236 -18.04 -2.50 -15.73
CA GLU A 236 -18.79 -1.69 -14.76
C GLU A 236 -17.84 -1.24 -13.64
N LYS A 237 -17.79 0.08 -13.41
CA LYS A 237 -16.86 0.68 -12.45
C LYS A 237 -17.39 0.73 -11.01
N PHE A 238 -18.72 0.76 -10.84
CA PHE A 238 -19.35 1.01 -9.56
C PHE A 238 -20.52 0.04 -9.33
N GLY A 239 -20.59 -0.50 -8.12
CA GLY A 239 -21.80 -1.16 -7.63
C GLY A 239 -22.85 -0.14 -7.19
N LYS A 240 -24.04 -0.64 -6.88
CA LYS A 240 -25.15 0.14 -6.31
C LYS A 240 -25.37 -0.27 -4.86
N VAL A 241 -26.02 0.61 -4.10
CA VAL A 241 -26.51 0.28 -2.76
C VAL A 241 -27.99 -0.07 -2.90
N ARG A 242 -28.38 -1.24 -2.42
CA ARG A 242 -29.77 -1.71 -2.38
C ARG A 242 -30.55 -0.93 -1.32
N GLU A 243 -31.88 -1.04 -1.35
CA GLU A 243 -32.76 -0.39 -0.36
C GLU A 243 -32.48 -0.86 1.08
N ASP A 244 -32.06 -2.11 1.26
CA ASP A 244 -31.67 -2.68 2.56
C ASP A 244 -30.26 -2.27 3.02
N GLY A 245 -29.57 -1.39 2.28
CA GLY A 245 -28.23 -0.91 2.57
C GLY A 245 -27.10 -1.88 2.20
N THR A 246 -27.42 -3.04 1.63
CA THR A 246 -26.41 -3.99 1.12
C THR A 246 -25.97 -3.62 -0.29
N LEU A 247 -24.84 -4.17 -0.72
CA LEU A 247 -24.24 -3.86 -2.01
C LEU A 247 -24.83 -4.75 -3.12
N GLU A 248 -24.98 -4.15 -4.29
CA GLU A 248 -25.19 -4.80 -5.56
C GLU A 248 -23.96 -4.54 -6.42
N VAL A 249 -23.08 -5.53 -6.53
CA VAL A 249 -21.83 -5.43 -7.27
C VAL A 249 -21.97 -6.06 -8.66
N PRO A 250 -21.26 -5.55 -9.67
CA PRO A 250 -21.52 -5.95 -11.06
C PRO A 250 -20.99 -7.33 -11.42
N ASN A 251 -19.90 -7.77 -10.79
CA ASN A 251 -19.27 -9.06 -11.05
C ASN A 251 -18.37 -9.49 -9.87
N PRO A 252 -18.00 -10.78 -9.78
CA PRO A 252 -17.12 -11.29 -8.72
C PRO A 252 -15.62 -11.22 -9.08
N LEU A 253 -15.22 -10.38 -10.05
CA LEU A 253 -13.87 -10.43 -10.66
C LEU A 253 -12.87 -9.44 -10.03
N THR A 254 -13.18 -8.92 -8.85
CA THR A 254 -12.22 -8.27 -7.96
C THR A 254 -12.45 -8.80 -6.56
N LEU A 255 -11.40 -8.88 -5.74
CA LEU A 255 -11.49 -9.56 -4.44
C LEU A 255 -12.53 -8.89 -3.53
N LYS A 256 -12.55 -7.56 -3.53
CA LYS A 256 -13.53 -6.74 -2.80
C LYS A 256 -14.99 -6.96 -3.25
N TRP A 257 -15.23 -7.48 -4.46
CA TRP A 257 -16.57 -7.75 -4.97
C TRP A 257 -16.99 -9.22 -4.87
N LEU A 258 -16.04 -10.13 -4.68
CA LEU A 258 -16.30 -11.57 -4.67
C LEU A 258 -17.40 -11.97 -3.67
N LEU A 259 -17.24 -11.58 -2.40
CA LEU A 259 -18.22 -11.91 -1.36
C LEU A 259 -19.56 -11.17 -1.51
N PRO A 260 -19.62 -9.84 -1.70
CA PRO A 260 -20.90 -9.16 -1.87
C PRO A 260 -21.65 -9.54 -3.17
N TYR A 261 -20.99 -10.21 -4.13
CA TYR A 261 -21.66 -10.78 -5.30
C TYR A 261 -22.50 -12.02 -4.94
N HIS A 262 -22.03 -12.83 -4.00
CA HIS A 262 -22.69 -14.07 -3.57
C HIS A 262 -23.55 -13.91 -2.31
N LEU A 263 -23.22 -12.92 -1.46
CA LEU A 263 -23.86 -12.70 -0.17
C LEU A 263 -24.35 -11.25 -0.08
N LYS A 264 -25.52 -11.06 0.54
CA LYS A 264 -26.01 -9.70 0.86
C LYS A 264 -25.16 -9.08 1.96
N MET A 265 -24.25 -8.18 1.59
CA MET A 265 -23.33 -7.53 2.52
C MET A 265 -23.38 -6.01 2.37
N THR A 266 -23.39 -5.32 3.50
CA THR A 266 -23.13 -3.88 3.57
C THR A 266 -21.67 -3.57 3.28
N GLU A 267 -21.37 -2.34 2.90
CA GLU A 267 -19.99 -1.91 2.64
C GLU A 267 -19.07 -2.12 3.87
N LYS A 268 -19.57 -1.83 5.07
CA LYS A 268 -18.84 -2.07 6.32
C LYS A 268 -18.45 -3.53 6.50
N GLN A 269 -19.37 -4.46 6.20
CA GLN A 269 -19.10 -5.89 6.30
C GLN A 269 -18.04 -6.34 5.29
N VAL A 270 -18.07 -5.80 4.07
CA VAL A 270 -17.07 -6.10 3.04
C VAL A 270 -15.69 -5.60 3.47
N VAL A 271 -15.59 -4.34 3.93
CA VAL A 271 -14.33 -3.76 4.43
C VAL A 271 -13.78 -4.58 5.61
N LEU A 272 -14.62 -4.92 6.59
CA LEU A 272 -14.21 -5.74 7.73
C LEU A 272 -13.72 -7.13 7.30
N THR A 273 -14.36 -7.74 6.29
CA THR A 273 -13.92 -9.05 5.78
C THR A 273 -12.55 -8.95 5.10
N MET A 274 -12.29 -7.87 4.37
CA MET A 274 -10.96 -7.64 3.80
C MET A 274 -9.91 -7.38 4.89
N TYR A 275 -10.25 -6.67 5.97
CA TYR A 275 -9.37 -6.51 7.12
C TYR A 275 -9.03 -7.86 7.78
N LEU A 276 -10.04 -8.71 8.00
CA LEU A 276 -9.84 -10.04 8.56
C LEU A 276 -8.95 -10.92 7.66
N LEU A 277 -9.22 -10.91 6.36
CA LEU A 277 -8.42 -11.65 5.39
C LEU A 277 -6.97 -11.18 5.39
N THR A 278 -6.72 -9.87 5.34
CA THR A 278 -5.38 -9.30 5.43
C THR A 278 -4.71 -9.59 6.76
N LEU A 279 -5.43 -9.56 7.86
CA LEU A 279 -4.89 -9.91 9.17
C LEU A 279 -4.40 -11.36 9.22
N VAL A 280 -5.13 -12.31 8.64
CA VAL A 280 -4.67 -13.71 8.52
C VAL A 280 -3.34 -13.79 7.78
N PHE A 281 -3.23 -13.15 6.61
CA PHE A 281 -2.00 -13.18 5.83
C PHE A 281 -0.86 -12.39 6.46
N CYS A 282 -1.17 -11.31 7.19
CA CYS A 282 -0.20 -10.57 7.98
C CYS A 282 0.36 -11.43 9.12
N ILE A 283 -0.48 -12.18 9.83
CA ILE A 283 -0.04 -13.13 10.86
C ILE A 283 0.85 -14.21 10.24
N LEU A 284 0.45 -14.79 9.11
CA LEU A 284 1.27 -15.80 8.43
C LEU A 284 2.63 -15.24 7.99
N GLY A 285 2.65 -14.06 7.35
CA GLY A 285 3.89 -13.42 6.91
C GLY A 285 4.77 -12.94 8.07
N PHE A 286 4.19 -12.66 9.23
CA PHE A 286 4.92 -12.21 10.41
C PHE A 286 5.88 -13.29 10.95
N PHE A 287 5.44 -14.55 10.95
CA PHE A 287 6.22 -15.69 11.45
C PHE A 287 7.15 -16.33 10.40
N ILE A 288 7.25 -15.76 9.20
CA ILE A 288 8.24 -16.22 8.21
C ILE A 288 9.60 -15.66 8.60
N ASP A 289 10.56 -16.55 8.87
CA ASP A 289 11.94 -16.15 9.11
C ASP A 289 12.57 -15.61 7.83
N PHE A 290 13.22 -14.44 7.97
CA PHE A 290 13.92 -13.70 6.92
C PHE A 290 13.12 -13.56 5.61
#